data_AF-A0A7Y1YIY2-F1
#
_entry.id   AF-A0A7Y1YIY2-F1
#
_cell.length_a   1.000
_cell.length_b   1.000
_cell.length_c   1.000
_cell.angle_alpha   90.00
_cell.angle_beta   90.00
_cell.angle_gamma   90.00
#
_symmetry.space_group_name_H-M   'P 1'
#
loop_
_entity.id
_entity.type
_entity.pdbx_description
1 polymer ?
#
loop_
_entity_poly.entity_id
_entity_poly.type
_entity_poly.pdbx_seq_one_letter_code
_entity_poly.pdbx_strand_id
1 'polypeptide(L)'
;VARNGATRTWRLASDEGPYLQGHDFAPAPLAFLSTGLAVDLLASVERSLAAAGRRGEAVRLVLDSRYTMEGSLARGTMVGGARPPEITVYIPEATSEITGVVLTGVMASATAGIVGTALKSTFTLTSHSHQIDVGTVAAESEPPPSIHDRPGRFPEPGSTPPEPIVSKTWDVGSDTADAGSSLAPEQRRELHLRAQAHRRLDGLVVVDVTVHRPRGSTFRFLADEPTDGKDVGDRAPDALTYVSAGIGFCFMTQIGRYAKILQRSLGDYHVSQDTRFSYGDPRANPPEAPRADVPRTHVFLAPDDESFAAHALDMSEQTCFIHAMCRTELRPRVKTLAMRD
;
A
#
# COMPACT_ATOMS: atom_id res chain seq x y z
N VAL A 1 0.52 12.52 4.82
CA VAL A 1 -0.86 13.03 4.70
C VAL A 1 -1.42 12.44 3.43
N ALA A 2 -2.66 11.95 3.44
CA ALA A 2 -3.29 11.36 2.26
C ALA A 2 -4.66 12.02 2.02
N ARG A 3 -5.00 12.26 0.76
CA ARG A 3 -6.25 12.88 0.35
C ARG A 3 -6.76 12.16 -0.90
N ASN A 4 -7.96 11.62 -0.83
CA ASN A 4 -8.75 11.27 -2.01
C ASN A 4 -9.56 12.52 -2.43
N GLY A 5 -10.01 12.63 -3.68
CA GLY A 5 -10.74 13.78 -4.26
C GLY A 5 -11.98 14.26 -3.48
N ALA A 6 -12.35 13.61 -2.38
CA ALA A 6 -13.22 14.15 -1.34
C ALA A 6 -12.53 15.25 -0.49
N THR A 7 -13.34 16.00 0.25
CA THR A 7 -12.91 17.15 1.05
C THR A 7 -12.11 16.79 2.31
N ARG A 8 -11.80 15.50 2.54
CA ARG A 8 -11.12 15.02 3.76
C ARG A 8 -9.68 14.65 3.53
N THR A 9 -8.87 14.98 4.53
CA THR A 9 -7.43 14.76 4.55
C THR A 9 -7.09 13.91 5.77
N TRP A 10 -6.40 12.80 5.55
CA TRP A 10 -6.03 11.84 6.60
C TRP A 10 -4.57 12.01 6.99
N ARG A 11 -4.34 12.14 8.30
CA ARG A 11 -2.99 12.10 8.88
C ARG A 11 -2.72 10.68 9.39
N LEU A 12 -1.87 9.98 8.67
CA LEU A 12 -1.45 8.62 8.98
C LEU A 12 0.03 8.65 9.40
N ALA A 13 0.40 7.75 10.31
CA ALA A 13 1.77 7.53 10.73
C ALA A 13 2.18 6.12 10.33
N SER A 14 3.41 5.98 9.82
CA SER A 14 4.04 4.69 9.56
C SER A 14 5.33 4.62 10.35
N ASP A 15 5.66 3.41 10.79
CA ASP A 15 6.92 3.05 11.44
C ASP A 15 7.27 1.63 10.95
N GLU A 16 8.43 1.12 11.33
CA GLU A 16 8.79 -0.26 11.05
C GLU A 16 8.90 -1.08 12.33
N GLY A 17 8.75 -2.40 12.20
CA GLY A 17 8.91 -3.31 13.33
C GLY A 17 10.39 -3.54 13.72
N PRO A 18 10.63 -4.31 14.81
CA PRO A 18 11.98 -4.57 15.33
C PRO A 18 12.94 -5.17 14.30
N TYR A 19 12.42 -5.94 13.34
CA TYR A 19 13.20 -6.53 12.25
C TYR A 19 13.99 -5.51 11.42
N LEU A 20 13.44 -4.31 11.21
CA LEU A 20 14.09 -3.21 10.49
C LEU A 20 14.68 -2.16 11.44
N GLN A 21 14.77 -2.47 12.74
CA GLN A 21 15.18 -1.55 13.81
C GLN A 21 14.28 -0.29 13.91
N GLY A 22 12.99 -0.43 13.64
CA GLY A 22 12.00 0.61 13.96
C GLY A 22 11.47 0.47 15.39
N HIS A 23 10.60 1.40 15.80
CA HIS A 23 10.06 1.43 17.16
C HIS A 23 8.73 0.67 17.30
N ASP A 24 8.18 0.19 16.19
CA ASP A 24 6.91 -0.52 16.12
C ASP A 24 5.73 0.27 16.74
N PHE A 25 5.79 1.61 16.69
CA PHE A 25 4.73 2.49 17.23
C PHE A 25 3.57 2.69 16.26
N ALA A 26 3.81 2.42 14.98
CA ALA A 26 2.82 2.53 13.92
C ALA A 26 2.99 1.37 12.92
N PRO A 27 1.99 1.08 12.07
CA PRO A 27 2.10 -0.01 11.12
C PRO A 27 3.22 0.20 10.11
N ALA A 28 3.79 -0.91 9.64
CA ALA A 28 4.70 -0.93 8.49
C ALA A 28 4.02 -0.39 7.22
N PRO A 29 4.76 0.21 6.28
CA PRO A 29 4.21 0.72 5.02
C PRO A 29 3.39 -0.32 4.26
N LEU A 30 3.85 -1.58 4.27
CA LEU A 30 3.16 -2.69 3.61
C LEU A 30 1.81 -3.01 4.25
N ALA A 31 1.61 -2.69 5.53
CA ALA A 31 0.31 -2.87 6.18
C ALA A 31 -0.76 -1.92 5.62
N PHE A 32 -0.38 -0.68 5.30
CA PHE A 32 -1.28 0.27 4.63
C PHE A 32 -1.71 -0.25 3.26
N LEU A 33 -0.77 -0.74 2.45
CA LEU A 33 -1.09 -1.33 1.16
C LEU A 33 -1.99 -2.56 1.32
N SER A 34 -1.64 -3.51 2.21
CA SER A 34 -2.44 -4.71 2.43
C SER A 34 -3.87 -4.39 2.89
N THR A 35 -4.04 -3.35 3.72
CA THR A 35 -5.35 -2.83 4.09
C THR A 35 -6.11 -2.32 2.87
N GLY A 36 -5.51 -1.41 2.08
CA GLY A 36 -6.15 -0.86 0.90
C GLY A 36 -6.57 -1.93 -0.11
N LEU A 37 -5.69 -2.88 -0.41
CA LEU A 37 -6.00 -4.03 -1.26
C LEU A 37 -7.17 -4.86 -0.70
N ALA A 38 -7.12 -5.23 0.58
CA ALA A 38 -8.14 -6.08 1.18
C ALA A 38 -9.53 -5.40 1.24
N VAL A 39 -9.57 -4.09 1.50
CA VAL A 39 -10.82 -3.31 1.56
C VAL A 39 -11.48 -3.19 0.18
N ASP A 40 -10.73 -2.79 -0.85
CA ASP A 40 -11.27 -2.66 -2.21
C ASP A 40 -11.70 -4.03 -2.78
N LEU A 41 -10.90 -5.07 -2.56
CA LEU A 41 -11.26 -6.43 -2.96
C LEU A 41 -12.53 -6.90 -2.27
N LEU A 42 -12.67 -6.68 -0.96
CA LEU A 42 -13.87 -7.06 -0.21
C LEU A 42 -15.10 -6.32 -0.76
N ALA A 43 -15.02 -5.00 -0.89
CA ALA A 43 -16.13 -4.19 -1.39
C ALA A 43 -16.53 -4.58 -2.82
N SER A 44 -15.56 -4.88 -3.69
CA SER A 44 -15.83 -5.32 -5.06
C SER A 44 -16.46 -6.72 -5.13
N VAL A 45 -16.02 -7.65 -4.27
CA VAL A 45 -16.66 -8.97 -4.13
C VAL A 45 -18.09 -8.84 -3.62
N GLU A 46 -18.33 -8.01 -2.60
CA GLU A 46 -19.69 -7.74 -2.09
C GLU A 46 -20.61 -7.15 -3.17
N ARG A 47 -20.11 -6.23 -4.00
CA ARG A 47 -20.85 -5.69 -5.17
C ARG A 47 -21.20 -6.78 -6.17
N SER A 48 -20.26 -7.66 -6.48
CA SER A 48 -20.48 -8.75 -7.44
C SER A 48 -21.49 -9.77 -6.90
N LEU A 49 -21.41 -10.14 -5.62
CA LEU A 49 -22.39 -11.00 -4.95
C LEU A 49 -23.78 -10.36 -4.92
N ALA A 50 -23.86 -9.06 -4.64
CA ALA A 50 -25.12 -8.32 -4.68
C ALA A 50 -25.76 -8.31 -6.08
N ALA A 51 -24.95 -8.17 -7.14
CA ALA A 51 -25.41 -8.27 -8.53
C ALA A 51 -25.94 -9.68 -8.88
N ALA A 52 -25.42 -10.72 -8.23
CA ALA A 52 -25.89 -12.10 -8.32
C ALA A 52 -27.05 -12.44 -7.37
N GLY A 53 -27.69 -11.44 -6.73
CA GLY A 53 -28.83 -11.65 -5.84
C GLY A 53 -28.49 -12.13 -4.43
N ARG A 54 -27.20 -12.12 -4.03
CA ARG A 54 -26.71 -12.56 -2.71
C ARG A 54 -26.31 -11.39 -1.81
N ARG A 55 -27.09 -10.32 -1.85
CA ARG A 55 -26.81 -9.10 -1.06
C ARG A 55 -26.92 -9.38 0.44
N GLY A 56 -25.98 -8.87 1.22
CA GLY A 56 -26.02 -8.92 2.68
C GLY A 56 -25.47 -10.21 3.29
N GLU A 57 -24.92 -11.10 2.48
CA GLU A 57 -24.22 -12.26 3.01
C GLU A 57 -22.93 -11.89 3.72
N ALA A 58 -22.60 -12.66 4.76
CA ALA A 58 -21.34 -12.50 5.47
C ALA A 58 -20.18 -12.90 4.56
N VAL A 59 -19.28 -11.95 4.29
CA VAL A 59 -18.05 -12.18 3.53
C VAL A 59 -16.86 -11.89 4.44
N ARG A 60 -15.90 -12.82 4.48
CA ARG A 60 -14.57 -12.56 5.06
C ARG A 60 -13.53 -12.76 3.97
N LEU A 61 -12.56 -11.87 3.91
CA LEU A 61 -11.47 -11.93 2.94
C LEU A 61 -10.14 -12.10 3.69
N VAL A 62 -9.31 -13.02 3.22
CA VAL A 62 -7.92 -13.16 3.65
C VAL A 62 -7.02 -12.92 2.45
N LEU A 63 -6.13 -11.95 2.56
CA LEU A 63 -5.14 -11.58 1.56
C LEU A 63 -3.74 -11.90 2.08
N ASP A 64 -3.04 -12.79 1.40
CA ASP A 64 -1.63 -13.08 1.63
C ASP A 64 -0.78 -12.39 0.56
N SER A 65 0.08 -11.46 0.98
CA SER A 65 0.98 -10.71 0.12
C SER A 65 2.43 -11.08 0.43
N ARG A 66 3.22 -11.39 -0.62
CA ARG A 66 4.64 -11.73 -0.47
C ARG A 66 5.52 -10.83 -1.31
N TYR A 67 6.60 -10.35 -0.70
CA TYR A 67 7.56 -9.45 -1.32
C TYR A 67 8.97 -10.01 -1.16
N THR A 68 9.84 -9.75 -2.12
CA THR A 68 11.20 -10.29 -2.16
C THR A 68 12.21 -9.17 -2.23
N MET A 69 13.37 -9.37 -1.59
CA MET A 69 14.53 -8.52 -1.77
C MET A 69 15.73 -9.40 -2.09
N GLU A 70 16.45 -9.07 -3.16
CA GLU A 70 17.65 -9.78 -3.59
C GLU A 70 18.76 -8.82 -4.00
N GLY A 71 20.01 -9.13 -3.68
CA GLY A 71 21.20 -8.40 -4.15
C GLY A 71 21.94 -7.65 -3.04
N SER A 72 22.77 -6.68 -3.43
CA SER A 72 23.62 -5.92 -2.50
C SER A 72 23.40 -4.43 -2.64
N LEU A 73 23.10 -3.77 -1.53
CA LEU A 73 22.92 -2.32 -1.53
C LEU A 73 24.23 -1.59 -1.79
N ALA A 74 25.33 -2.05 -1.19
CA ALA A 74 26.65 -1.45 -1.37
C ALA A 74 27.15 -1.51 -2.83
N ARG A 75 26.74 -2.54 -3.58
CA ARG A 75 27.05 -2.68 -5.02
C ARG A 75 25.97 -2.09 -5.95
N GLY A 76 24.91 -1.50 -5.39
CA GLY A 76 23.77 -0.99 -6.18
C GLY A 76 22.93 -2.06 -6.88
N THR A 77 23.12 -3.35 -6.57
CA THR A 77 22.43 -4.46 -7.24
C THR A 77 21.19 -4.94 -6.51
N MET A 78 20.81 -4.30 -5.38
CA MET A 78 19.68 -4.72 -4.58
C MET A 78 18.35 -4.34 -5.25
N VAL A 79 17.47 -5.31 -5.47
CA VAL A 79 16.20 -5.13 -6.18
C VAL A 79 15.04 -5.66 -5.35
N GLY A 80 14.00 -4.85 -5.23
CA GLY A 80 12.72 -5.25 -4.66
C GLY A 80 11.87 -6.04 -5.67
N GLY A 81 11.04 -6.94 -5.17
CA GLY A 81 10.10 -7.73 -5.96
C GLY A 81 8.81 -8.00 -5.22
N ALA A 82 7.80 -8.40 -5.96
CA ALA A 82 6.50 -8.81 -5.44
C ALA A 82 6.07 -10.14 -6.09
N ARG A 83 5.36 -10.96 -5.32
CA ARG A 83 4.73 -12.20 -5.79
C ARG A 83 3.24 -11.95 -6.04
N PRO A 84 2.59 -12.77 -6.86
CA PRO A 84 1.15 -12.67 -7.04
C PRO A 84 0.41 -12.81 -5.70
N PRO A 85 -0.54 -11.90 -5.40
CA PRO A 85 -1.30 -11.98 -4.15
C PRO A 85 -2.19 -13.22 -4.14
N GLU A 86 -2.34 -13.82 -2.97
CA GLU A 86 -3.23 -14.96 -2.74
C GLU A 86 -4.46 -14.46 -1.96
N ILE A 87 -5.65 -14.68 -2.52
CA ILE A 87 -6.92 -14.19 -2.00
C ILE A 87 -7.78 -15.39 -1.65
N THR A 88 -8.16 -15.50 -0.39
CA THR A 88 -9.16 -16.47 0.07
C THR A 88 -10.41 -15.73 0.52
N VAL A 89 -11.55 -16.05 -0.10
CA VAL A 89 -12.85 -15.48 0.26
C VAL A 89 -13.69 -16.55 0.95
N TYR A 90 -14.11 -16.26 2.16
CA TYR A 90 -15.04 -17.09 2.93
C TYR A 90 -16.46 -16.56 2.75
N ILE A 91 -17.36 -17.46 2.39
CA ILE A 91 -18.78 -17.20 2.13
C ILE A 91 -19.64 -18.34 2.69
N PRO A 92 -20.94 -18.15 2.96
CA PRO A 92 -21.79 -19.21 3.52
C PRO A 92 -21.80 -20.48 2.68
N GLU A 93 -21.90 -20.34 1.35
CA GLU A 93 -21.91 -21.46 0.40
C GLU A 93 -20.93 -21.23 -0.74
N ALA A 94 -19.90 -22.09 -0.82
CA ALA A 94 -18.83 -22.00 -1.82
C ALA A 94 -19.02 -23.02 -2.95
N THR A 95 -19.83 -22.67 -3.95
CA THR A 95 -19.99 -23.45 -5.18
C THR A 95 -19.08 -22.93 -6.31
N SER A 96 -18.94 -23.69 -7.39
CA SER A 96 -18.18 -23.25 -8.58
C SER A 96 -18.78 -22.02 -9.24
N GLU A 97 -20.11 -21.90 -9.24
CA GLU A 97 -20.84 -20.74 -9.75
C GLU A 97 -20.50 -19.48 -8.95
N ILE A 98 -20.57 -19.57 -7.63
CA ILE A 98 -20.22 -18.44 -6.75
C ILE A 98 -18.73 -18.10 -6.85
N THR A 99 -17.88 -19.08 -7.08
CA THR A 99 -16.45 -18.83 -7.35
C THR A 99 -16.25 -17.96 -8.58
N GLY A 100 -17.06 -18.16 -9.63
CA GLY A 100 -17.06 -17.29 -10.82
C GLY A 100 -17.52 -15.86 -10.52
N VAL A 101 -18.52 -15.69 -9.64
CA VAL A 101 -18.97 -14.37 -9.17
C VAL A 101 -17.87 -13.67 -8.38
N VAL A 102 -17.25 -14.38 -7.42
CA VAL A 102 -16.13 -13.84 -6.62
C VAL A 102 -14.96 -13.42 -7.52
N LEU A 103 -14.60 -14.24 -8.52
CA LEU A 103 -13.55 -13.90 -9.47
C LEU A 103 -13.89 -12.63 -10.26
N THR A 104 -15.14 -12.49 -10.72
CA THR A 104 -15.61 -11.26 -11.39
C THR A 104 -15.45 -10.04 -10.48
N GLY A 105 -15.83 -10.15 -9.20
CA GLY A 105 -15.63 -9.09 -8.21
C GLY A 105 -14.16 -8.72 -8.00
N VAL A 106 -13.28 -9.71 -7.86
CA VAL A 106 -11.83 -9.48 -7.73
C VAL A 106 -11.27 -8.75 -8.95
N MET A 107 -11.64 -9.18 -10.16
CA MET A 107 -11.15 -8.59 -11.41
C MET A 107 -11.69 -7.17 -11.68
N ALA A 108 -12.83 -6.81 -11.10
CA ALA A 108 -13.42 -5.47 -11.23
C ALA A 108 -12.94 -4.47 -10.15
N SER A 109 -12.18 -4.94 -9.15
CA SER A 109 -11.65 -4.09 -8.07
C SER A 109 -10.68 -3.03 -8.63
N ALA A 110 -10.69 -1.81 -8.11
CA ALA A 110 -9.77 -0.75 -8.60
C ALA A 110 -8.30 -1.16 -8.44
N THR A 111 -8.00 -1.92 -7.39
CA THR A 111 -6.68 -2.45 -7.07
C THR A 111 -6.22 -3.55 -8.02
N ALA A 112 -7.12 -4.24 -8.73
CA ALA A 112 -6.72 -5.12 -9.83
C ALA A 112 -6.06 -4.33 -10.97
N GLY A 113 -6.39 -3.05 -11.15
CA GLY A 113 -5.75 -2.18 -12.15
C GLY A 113 -4.25 -1.96 -11.87
N ILE A 114 -3.88 -1.67 -10.62
CA ILE A 114 -2.48 -1.42 -10.22
C ILE A 114 -1.67 -2.72 -10.02
N VAL A 115 -2.32 -3.83 -9.67
CA VAL A 115 -1.66 -5.14 -9.51
C VAL A 115 -1.49 -5.86 -10.86
N GLY A 116 -2.49 -5.74 -11.74
CA GLY A 116 -2.56 -6.45 -13.02
C GLY A 116 -1.97 -5.70 -14.20
N THR A 117 -1.39 -4.52 -14.00
CA THR A 117 -0.77 -3.70 -15.05
C THR A 117 0.64 -3.31 -14.63
N ALA A 118 1.63 -3.49 -15.52
CA ALA A 118 2.99 -3.03 -15.27
C ALA A 118 3.07 -1.49 -15.43
N LEU A 119 2.99 -0.77 -14.31
CA LEU A 119 3.05 0.68 -14.20
C LEU A 119 4.39 1.11 -13.63
N LYS A 120 5.25 1.70 -14.47
CA LYS A 120 6.54 2.29 -14.04
C LYS A 120 6.31 3.72 -13.58
N SER A 121 6.47 3.98 -12.29
CA SER A 121 6.31 5.31 -11.71
C SER A 121 7.23 6.36 -12.32
N THR A 122 6.76 7.60 -12.36
CA THR A 122 7.49 8.77 -12.85
C THR A 122 7.86 9.69 -11.70
N PHE A 123 9.00 10.38 -11.83
CA PHE A 123 9.60 11.14 -10.74
C PHE A 123 10.08 12.53 -11.14
N THR A 124 9.89 13.52 -10.26
CA THR A 124 10.71 14.74 -10.24
C THR A 124 11.62 14.71 -9.03
N LEU A 125 12.80 15.34 -9.11
CA LEU A 125 13.73 15.47 -7.99
C LEU A 125 14.07 16.94 -7.73
N THR A 126 13.83 17.39 -6.51
CA THR A 126 14.23 18.71 -6.02
C THR A 126 15.25 18.54 -4.91
N SER A 127 16.43 19.13 -5.08
CA SER A 127 17.52 19.16 -4.11
C SER A 127 17.78 20.60 -3.68
N HIS A 128 17.92 20.87 -2.37
CA HIS A 128 18.21 22.22 -1.85
C HIS A 128 17.37 23.36 -2.47
N SER A 129 16.06 23.13 -2.66
CA SER A 129 15.09 24.07 -3.25
C SER A 129 15.25 24.37 -4.75
N HIS A 130 16.03 23.58 -5.50
CA HIS A 130 16.06 23.65 -6.96
C HIS A 130 15.84 22.26 -7.58
N GLN A 131 15.18 22.22 -8.72
CA GLN A 131 14.93 20.97 -9.44
C GLN A 131 16.22 20.52 -10.13
N ILE A 132 16.55 19.24 -9.99
CA ILE A 132 17.68 18.58 -10.65
C ILE A 132 17.17 17.38 -11.46
N ASP A 133 17.99 16.89 -12.37
CA ASP A 133 17.64 15.73 -13.18
C ASP A 133 17.57 14.46 -12.32
N VAL A 134 16.63 13.58 -12.68
CA VAL A 134 16.58 12.21 -12.14
C VAL A 134 17.71 11.37 -12.74
N GLY A 135 18.09 10.29 -12.06
CA GLY A 135 19.09 9.36 -12.55
C GLY A 135 18.51 8.40 -13.59
N THR A 136 18.27 7.16 -13.17
CA THR A 136 17.83 6.06 -14.02
C THR A 136 16.31 5.84 -14.00
N VAL A 137 15.61 6.38 -13.01
CA VAL A 137 14.13 6.32 -12.97
C VAL A 137 13.49 7.16 -14.08
N ALA A 138 12.24 6.87 -14.40
CA ALA A 138 11.49 7.64 -15.40
C ALA A 138 11.21 9.06 -14.89
N ALA A 139 11.51 10.06 -15.71
CA ALA A 139 11.22 11.46 -15.39
C ALA A 139 9.72 11.76 -15.49
N GLU A 140 9.21 12.56 -14.56
CA GLU A 140 7.89 13.21 -14.64
C GLU A 140 8.02 14.56 -15.34
N SER A 141 7.13 14.80 -16.30
CA SER A 141 7.08 16.01 -17.10
C SER A 141 6.29 17.14 -16.44
N GLU A 142 5.29 16.80 -15.62
CA GLU A 142 4.51 17.77 -14.88
C GLU A 142 5.34 18.33 -13.71
N PRO A 143 5.38 19.67 -13.54
CA PRO A 143 6.11 20.26 -12.43
C PRO A 143 5.47 19.83 -11.10
N PRO A 144 6.26 19.79 -10.01
CA PRO A 144 5.68 19.52 -8.69
C PRO A 144 4.59 20.54 -8.37
N PRO A 145 3.53 20.13 -7.62
CA PRO A 145 2.60 21.10 -7.04
C PRO A 145 3.40 22.12 -6.22
N SER A 146 2.97 23.40 -6.23
CA SER A 146 3.79 24.50 -5.71
C SER A 146 4.29 24.20 -4.30
N ILE A 147 5.57 24.44 -4.04
CA ILE A 147 6.22 24.21 -2.73
C ILE A 147 5.55 24.98 -1.57
N HIS A 148 4.65 25.91 -1.90
CA HIS A 148 3.88 26.72 -0.97
C HIS A 148 2.71 25.97 -0.32
N ASP A 149 2.34 24.78 -0.81
CA ASP A 149 1.65 23.77 0.00
C ASP A 149 2.68 23.06 0.88
N ARG A 150 3.34 23.83 1.74
CA ARG A 150 4.50 23.41 2.54
C ARG A 150 4.22 22.11 3.31
N PRO A 151 4.85 20.99 2.94
CA PRO A 151 4.93 19.83 3.83
C PRO A 151 5.65 20.27 5.13
N GLY A 152 5.04 19.96 6.27
CA GLY A 152 5.49 20.43 7.59
C GLY A 152 4.44 21.26 8.35
N ARG A 153 3.50 21.91 7.65
CA ARG A 153 2.23 22.33 8.25
C ARG A 153 1.20 21.24 7.98
N PHE A 154 1.19 20.22 8.83
CA PHE A 154 0.02 19.36 8.89
C PHE A 154 -1.20 20.26 9.15
N PRO A 155 -2.29 20.17 8.36
CA PRO A 155 -3.51 20.86 8.72
C PRO A 155 -3.88 20.47 10.15
N GLU A 156 -4.29 21.45 10.95
CA GLU A 156 -4.76 21.19 12.31
C GLU A 156 -5.83 20.08 12.27
N PRO A 157 -5.79 19.09 13.17
CA PRO A 157 -6.79 18.04 13.19
C PRO A 157 -8.19 18.65 13.34
N GLY A 158 -9.00 18.60 12.27
CA GLY A 158 -10.33 19.21 12.28
C GLY A 158 -11.34 18.47 13.16
N SER A 159 -11.21 17.15 13.24
CA SER A 159 -12.00 16.30 14.15
C SER A 159 -11.21 15.04 14.49
N THR A 160 -11.44 14.52 15.70
CA THR A 160 -10.92 13.20 16.09
C THR A 160 -11.98 12.15 15.77
N PRO A 161 -11.66 11.06 15.05
CA PRO A 161 -12.59 9.97 14.84
C PRO A 161 -13.09 9.40 16.18
N PRO A 162 -14.33 8.88 16.24
CA PRO A 162 -14.92 8.38 17.49
C PRO A 162 -14.21 7.14 18.03
N GLU A 163 -13.50 6.39 17.18
CA GLU A 163 -12.63 5.27 17.54
C GLU A 163 -11.31 5.32 16.74
N PRO A 164 -10.21 4.72 17.24
CA PRO A 164 -8.94 4.73 16.51
C PRO A 164 -9.05 4.05 15.14
N ILE A 165 -8.75 4.80 14.08
CA ILE A 165 -8.70 4.26 12.70
C ILE A 165 -7.57 3.23 12.50
N VAL A 166 -6.55 3.28 13.35
CA VAL A 166 -5.43 2.33 13.40
C VAL A 166 -5.14 2.02 14.87
N SER A 167 -5.00 0.74 15.22
CA SER A 167 -4.61 0.30 16.56
C SER A 167 -3.69 -0.93 16.50
N LYS A 168 -2.70 -1.01 17.39
CA LYS A 168 -1.90 -2.23 17.56
C LYS A 168 -2.71 -3.23 18.39
N THR A 169 -2.98 -4.41 17.85
CA THR A 169 -3.79 -5.46 18.50
C THR A 169 -2.96 -6.62 19.01
N TRP A 170 -1.74 -6.79 18.48
CA TRP A 170 -0.78 -7.76 18.98
C TRP A 170 0.65 -7.22 18.83
N ASP A 171 1.45 -7.36 19.88
CA ASP A 171 2.85 -6.94 19.91
C ASP A 171 3.77 -8.16 19.74
N VAL A 172 4.73 -8.05 18.83
CA VAL A 172 5.70 -9.12 18.58
C VAL A 172 6.75 -9.28 19.68
N GLY A 173 6.93 -8.28 20.54
CA GLY A 173 7.97 -8.22 21.55
C GLY A 173 9.38 -8.09 20.96
N SER A 174 10.41 -8.22 21.79
CA SER A 174 11.82 -8.10 21.38
C SER A 174 12.40 -9.35 20.71
N ASP A 175 11.73 -10.50 20.81
CA ASP A 175 12.23 -11.79 20.32
C ASP A 175 11.95 -12.01 18.83
N THR A 176 12.57 -11.17 17.99
CA THR A 176 12.72 -11.47 16.56
C THR A 176 14.13 -12.00 16.34
N ALA A 177 14.26 -13.31 16.08
CA ALA A 177 15.54 -14.01 15.91
C ALA A 177 16.46 -13.43 14.81
N ASP A 178 15.95 -12.49 13.99
CA ASP A 178 16.63 -11.90 12.84
C ASP A 178 16.68 -10.35 12.89
N ALA A 179 16.50 -9.72 14.06
CA ALA A 179 16.55 -8.26 14.21
C ALA A 179 17.83 -7.66 13.58
N GLY A 180 17.69 -6.75 12.62
CA GLY A 180 18.83 -6.09 11.96
C GLY A 180 19.54 -6.89 10.86
N SER A 181 19.20 -8.16 10.61
CA SER A 181 19.69 -8.91 9.44
C SER A 181 19.34 -8.23 8.10
N SER A 182 18.31 -7.39 8.13
CA SER A 182 17.89 -6.50 7.06
C SER A 182 18.89 -5.40 6.68
N LEU A 183 20.00 -5.26 7.41
CA LEU A 183 21.10 -4.34 7.11
C LEU A 183 22.34 -5.07 6.58
N ALA A 184 22.25 -6.40 6.37
CA ALA A 184 23.37 -7.17 5.84
C ALA A 184 23.78 -6.66 4.43
N PRO A 185 25.08 -6.77 4.07
CA PRO A 185 25.61 -6.28 2.80
C PRO A 185 24.99 -6.96 1.57
N GLU A 186 24.56 -8.21 1.74
CA GLU A 186 23.82 -9.00 0.75
C GLU A 186 22.53 -9.49 1.38
N GLN A 187 21.45 -9.41 0.61
CA GLN A 187 20.13 -9.83 1.06
C GLN A 187 19.54 -10.82 0.09
N ARG A 188 18.91 -11.85 0.67
CA ARG A 188 17.97 -12.73 -0.01
C ARG A 188 16.87 -13.05 0.98
N ARG A 189 15.79 -12.29 0.94
CA ARG A 189 14.70 -12.40 1.91
C ARG A 189 13.34 -12.32 1.24
N GLU A 190 12.37 -12.89 1.94
CA GLU A 190 10.96 -12.78 1.62
C GLU A 190 10.23 -12.19 2.82
N LEU A 191 9.35 -11.22 2.53
CA LEU A 191 8.37 -10.69 3.45
C LEU A 191 7.02 -11.34 3.15
N HIS A 192 6.25 -11.64 4.19
CA HIS A 192 4.90 -12.18 4.10
C HIS A 192 4.00 -11.42 5.07
N LEU A 193 3.00 -10.74 4.50
CA LEU A 193 1.93 -10.09 5.25
C LEU A 193 0.61 -10.80 4.98
N ARG A 194 -0.25 -10.85 6.00
CA ARG A 194 -1.62 -11.31 5.88
C ARG A 194 -2.58 -10.24 6.37
N ALA A 195 -3.51 -9.84 5.51
CA ALA A 195 -4.65 -9.02 5.89
C ALA A 195 -5.91 -9.90 6.00
N GLN A 196 -6.68 -9.70 7.07
CA GLN A 196 -7.98 -10.33 7.27
C GLN A 196 -9.05 -9.25 7.35
N ALA A 197 -9.94 -9.19 6.36
CA ALA A 197 -10.95 -8.15 6.22
C ALA A 197 -12.37 -8.71 6.37
N HIS A 198 -13.23 -7.94 7.02
CA HIS A 198 -14.68 -8.18 7.06
C HIS A 198 -15.42 -6.87 7.35
N ARG A 199 -16.70 -6.80 6.94
CA ARG A 199 -17.55 -5.64 7.19
C ARG A 199 -18.31 -5.78 8.51
N ARG A 200 -18.30 -4.74 9.33
CA ARG A 200 -19.11 -4.59 10.56
C ARG A 200 -20.56 -4.25 10.21
N LEU A 201 -21.45 -4.43 11.19
CA LEU A 201 -22.87 -4.07 11.07
C LEU A 201 -23.10 -2.56 10.83
N ASP A 202 -22.19 -1.71 11.28
CA ASP A 202 -22.23 -0.25 11.05
C ASP A 202 -21.62 0.17 9.69
N GLY A 203 -21.28 -0.80 8.84
CA GLY A 203 -20.77 -0.59 7.49
C GLY A 203 -19.25 -0.40 7.40
N LEU A 204 -18.53 -0.19 8.51
CA LEU A 204 -17.07 -0.08 8.45
C LEU A 204 -16.41 -1.43 8.11
N VAL A 205 -15.34 -1.38 7.33
CA VAL A 205 -14.50 -2.56 7.10
C VAL A 205 -13.40 -2.57 8.15
N VAL A 206 -13.28 -3.70 8.85
CA VAL A 206 -12.18 -3.97 9.78
C VAL A 206 -11.16 -4.83 9.08
N VAL A 207 -9.89 -4.41 9.13
CA VAL A 207 -8.77 -5.20 8.60
C VAL A 207 -7.71 -5.42 9.66
N ASP A 208 -7.45 -6.67 10.02
CA ASP A 208 -6.30 -7.04 10.84
C ASP A 208 -5.14 -7.44 9.92
N VAL A 209 -4.02 -6.70 9.97
CA VAL A 209 -2.82 -6.98 9.18
C VAL A 209 -1.71 -7.49 10.09
N THR A 210 -1.23 -8.70 9.81
CA THR A 210 -0.14 -9.36 10.55
C THR A 210 1.08 -9.53 9.64
N VAL A 211 2.27 -9.17 10.14
CA VAL A 211 3.53 -9.47 9.47
C VAL A 211 3.99 -10.88 9.91
N HIS A 212 3.78 -11.88 9.05
CA HIS A 212 4.11 -13.27 9.35
C HIS A 212 5.59 -13.58 9.16
N ARG A 213 6.19 -13.03 8.10
CA ARG A 213 7.61 -13.22 7.82
C ARG A 213 8.24 -11.89 7.41
N PRO A 214 9.36 -11.51 8.05
CA PRO A 214 9.76 -11.94 9.38
C PRO A 214 8.66 -11.61 10.40
N ARG A 215 8.66 -12.28 11.55
CA ARG A 215 7.60 -12.11 12.54
C ARG A 215 7.55 -10.65 12.98
N GLY A 216 6.38 -10.02 12.91
CA GLY A 216 6.12 -8.66 13.35
C GLY A 216 4.73 -8.52 13.96
N SER A 217 4.40 -7.32 14.41
CA SER A 217 3.15 -7.01 15.12
C SER A 217 1.91 -7.12 14.24
N THR A 218 0.74 -7.15 14.88
CA THR A 218 -0.56 -7.05 14.21
C THR A 218 -1.17 -5.69 14.47
N PHE A 219 -1.58 -5.03 13.39
CA PHE A 219 -2.29 -3.76 13.43
C PHE A 219 -3.68 -3.92 12.83
N ARG A 220 -4.68 -3.37 13.52
CA ARG A 220 -6.06 -3.25 13.06
C ARG A 220 -6.28 -1.90 12.41
N PHE A 221 -6.91 -1.91 11.26
CA PHE A 221 -7.34 -0.75 10.50
C PHE A 221 -8.85 -0.72 10.38
N LEU A 222 -9.40 0.49 10.35
CA LEU A 222 -10.77 0.76 9.93
C LEU A 222 -10.76 1.43 8.56
N ALA A 223 -11.71 1.05 7.71
CA ALA A 223 -11.95 1.71 6.43
C ALA A 223 -13.43 1.99 6.24
N ASP A 224 -13.76 3.16 5.70
CA ASP A 224 -15.13 3.57 5.38
C ASP A 224 -15.33 3.51 3.86
N GLU A 225 -15.23 2.29 3.32
CA GLU A 225 -15.39 2.02 1.89
C GLU A 225 -16.87 1.80 1.56
N PRO A 226 -17.49 2.66 0.74
CA PRO A 226 -18.88 2.48 0.32
C PRO A 226 -19.07 1.20 -0.49
N THR A 227 -20.17 0.51 -0.22
CA THR A 227 -20.54 -0.69 -0.99
C THR A 227 -21.01 -0.37 -2.40
N ASP A 228 -21.42 0.86 -2.70
CA ASP A 228 -21.91 1.25 -4.03
C ASP A 228 -20.87 1.99 -4.88
N GLY A 229 -19.70 2.30 -4.30
CA GLY A 229 -18.60 3.02 -4.95
C GLY A 229 -18.90 4.50 -5.23
N LYS A 230 -19.94 5.09 -4.62
CA LYS A 230 -20.40 6.45 -4.95
C LYS A 230 -20.23 7.46 -3.82
N ASP A 231 -20.33 7.04 -2.56
CA ASP A 231 -20.23 7.94 -1.41
C ASP A 231 -18.94 7.71 -0.60
N VAL A 232 -18.02 8.67 -0.61
CA VAL A 232 -16.81 8.55 0.22
C VAL A 232 -17.20 8.63 1.68
N GLY A 233 -16.95 7.55 2.42
CA GLY A 233 -17.17 7.47 3.85
C GLY A 233 -16.34 8.52 4.60
N ASP A 234 -16.83 8.89 5.77
CA ASP A 234 -16.33 10.05 6.50
C ASP A 234 -15.67 9.65 7.84
N ARG A 235 -15.85 8.39 8.25
CA ARG A 235 -15.40 7.89 9.57
C ARG A 235 -14.00 7.32 9.57
N ALA A 236 -13.50 6.85 8.42
CA ALA A 236 -12.17 6.28 8.25
C ALA A 236 -11.69 6.43 6.79
N PRO A 237 -10.38 6.29 6.50
CA PRO A 237 -9.88 6.32 5.14
C PRO A 237 -10.52 5.23 4.26
N ASP A 238 -10.72 5.53 2.98
CA ASP A 238 -11.12 4.55 1.97
C ASP A 238 -9.93 3.67 1.54
N ALA A 239 -10.22 2.64 0.74
CA ALA A 239 -9.24 1.68 0.26
C ALA A 239 -8.09 2.34 -0.49
N LEU A 240 -8.40 3.26 -1.41
CA LEU A 240 -7.41 3.88 -2.29
C LEU A 240 -6.51 4.87 -1.52
N THR A 241 -7.04 5.55 -0.50
CA THR A 241 -6.25 6.35 0.43
C THR A 241 -5.19 5.50 1.12
N TYR A 242 -5.54 4.29 1.55
CA TYR A 242 -4.59 3.34 2.14
C TYR A 242 -3.56 2.82 1.14
N VAL A 243 -3.96 2.53 -0.10
CA VAL A 243 -3.03 2.15 -1.18
C VAL A 243 -2.01 3.26 -1.42
N SER A 244 -2.45 4.51 -1.64
CA SER A 244 -1.57 5.66 -1.87
C SER A 244 -0.64 5.93 -0.69
N ALA A 245 -1.17 5.86 0.54
CA ALA A 245 -0.35 5.99 1.75
C ALA A 245 0.73 4.90 1.82
N GLY A 246 0.38 3.66 1.50
CA GLY A 246 1.32 2.54 1.45
C GLY A 246 2.47 2.79 0.47
N ILE A 247 2.16 3.17 -0.77
CA ILE A 247 3.17 3.47 -1.82
C ILE A 247 4.14 4.54 -1.31
N GLY A 248 3.61 5.68 -0.85
CA GLY A 248 4.41 6.79 -0.33
C GLY A 248 5.30 6.38 0.86
N PHE A 249 4.73 5.72 1.87
CA PHE A 249 5.49 5.29 3.05
C PHE A 249 6.58 4.26 2.71
N CYS A 250 6.31 3.33 1.80
CA CYS A 250 7.28 2.29 1.45
C CYS A 250 8.49 2.90 0.75
N PHE A 251 8.24 3.85 -0.16
CA PHE A 251 9.27 4.59 -0.86
C PHE A 251 10.09 5.49 0.08
N MET A 252 9.42 6.28 0.94
CA MET A 252 10.08 7.09 1.98
C MET A 252 10.93 6.26 2.93
N THR A 253 10.50 5.04 3.25
CA THR A 253 11.28 4.12 4.07
C THR A 253 12.56 3.69 3.35
N GLN A 254 12.51 3.41 2.05
CA GLN A 254 13.74 3.06 1.32
C GLN A 254 14.70 4.24 1.22
N ILE A 255 14.21 5.48 1.04
CA ILE A 255 15.04 6.70 1.09
C ILE A 255 15.82 6.77 2.41
N GLY A 256 15.10 6.70 3.54
CA GLY A 256 15.72 6.78 4.86
C GLY A 256 16.68 5.61 5.13
N ARG A 257 16.32 4.39 4.73
CA ARG A 257 17.17 3.19 4.90
C ARG A 257 18.43 3.26 4.07
N TYR A 258 18.33 3.70 2.81
CA TYR A 258 19.48 3.83 1.92
C TYR A 258 20.50 4.82 2.48
N ALA A 259 20.04 6.01 2.89
CA ALA A 259 20.88 7.02 3.52
C ALA A 259 21.52 6.52 4.83
N LYS A 260 20.74 5.86 5.70
CA LYS A 260 21.24 5.28 6.96
C LYS A 260 22.34 4.25 6.73
N ILE A 261 22.19 3.36 5.75
CA ILE A 261 23.19 2.32 5.47
C ILE A 261 24.48 2.92 4.92
N LEU A 262 24.38 3.93 4.06
CA LEU A 262 25.55 4.65 3.52
C LEU A 262 26.10 5.72 4.46
N GLN A 263 25.54 5.84 5.67
CA GLN A 263 25.93 6.84 6.67
C GLN A 263 25.89 8.28 6.13
N ARG A 264 24.93 8.57 5.25
CA ARG A 264 24.68 9.90 4.68
C ARG A 264 23.58 10.61 5.45
N SER A 265 23.72 11.92 5.61
CA SER A 265 22.65 12.75 6.17
C SER A 265 21.75 13.24 5.05
N LEU A 266 20.42 13.09 5.22
CA LEU A 266 19.43 13.68 4.33
C LEU A 266 18.93 15.05 4.78
N GLY A 267 19.23 15.47 6.02
CA GLY A 267 18.68 16.69 6.64
C GLY A 267 17.16 16.65 6.85
N ASP A 268 16.42 16.72 5.74
CA ASP A 268 14.98 16.58 5.62
C ASP A 268 14.63 15.92 4.28
N TYR A 269 13.52 15.18 4.23
CA TYR A 269 13.00 14.65 2.98
C TYR A 269 11.48 14.49 3.03
N HIS A 270 10.84 14.75 1.89
CA HIS A 270 9.41 14.56 1.72
C HIS A 270 9.06 14.19 0.29
N VAL A 271 7.86 13.62 0.13
CA VAL A 271 7.31 13.24 -1.17
C VAL A 271 5.90 13.77 -1.31
N SER A 272 5.57 14.22 -2.52
CA SER A 272 4.19 14.47 -2.95
C SER A 272 3.87 13.48 -4.05
N GLN A 273 2.80 12.72 -3.91
CA GLN A 273 2.46 11.65 -4.85
C GLN A 273 1.01 11.80 -5.32
N ASP A 274 0.81 11.68 -6.63
CA ASP A 274 -0.50 11.56 -7.28
C ASP A 274 -0.67 10.13 -7.82
N THR A 275 -1.79 9.51 -7.45
CA THR A 275 -2.21 8.18 -7.89
C THR A 275 -3.66 8.25 -8.30
N ARG A 276 -3.97 7.79 -9.51
CA ARG A 276 -5.33 7.83 -10.05
C ARG A 276 -5.80 6.43 -10.38
N PHE A 277 -7.03 6.14 -10.01
CA PHE A 277 -7.65 4.83 -10.16
C PHE A 277 -9.04 5.00 -10.77
N SER A 278 -9.48 4.02 -11.54
CA SER A 278 -10.87 3.83 -11.91
C SER A 278 -11.31 2.43 -11.51
N TYR A 279 -12.51 2.35 -10.93
CA TYR A 279 -13.17 1.08 -10.68
C TYR A 279 -13.59 0.44 -12.01
N GLY A 280 -13.56 -0.89 -12.07
CA GLY A 280 -14.31 -1.62 -13.09
C GLY A 280 -15.78 -1.69 -12.70
N ASP A 281 -16.66 -1.99 -13.66
CA ASP A 281 -18.05 -2.32 -13.37
C ASP A 281 -18.31 -3.81 -13.67
N PRO A 282 -18.45 -4.66 -12.63
CA PRO A 282 -18.76 -6.08 -12.82
C PRO A 282 -20.17 -6.31 -13.35
N ARG A 283 -21.03 -5.28 -13.39
CA ARG A 283 -22.42 -5.35 -13.88
C ARG A 283 -22.54 -4.91 -15.35
N ALA A 284 -21.50 -4.30 -15.93
CA ALA A 284 -21.51 -3.90 -17.33
C ALA A 284 -21.47 -5.12 -18.26
N ASN A 285 -21.96 -4.96 -19.49
CA ASN A 285 -21.90 -5.99 -20.53
C ASN A 285 -21.26 -5.43 -21.82
N PRO A 286 -19.99 -5.75 -22.12
CA PRO A 286 -19.08 -6.60 -21.33
C PRO A 286 -18.65 -5.92 -20.01
N PRO A 287 -18.16 -6.69 -19.01
CA PRO A 287 -17.62 -6.13 -17.77
C PRO A 287 -16.52 -5.10 -18.06
N GLU A 288 -16.60 -3.95 -17.41
CA GLU A 288 -15.60 -2.90 -17.58
C GLU A 288 -14.38 -3.19 -16.70
N ALA A 289 -13.18 -3.15 -17.28
CA ALA A 289 -11.95 -3.39 -16.56
C ALA A 289 -11.52 -2.15 -15.75
N PRO A 290 -11.02 -2.33 -14.52
CA PRO A 290 -10.45 -1.24 -13.74
C PRO A 290 -9.17 -0.72 -14.40
N ARG A 291 -8.80 0.52 -14.08
CA ARG A 291 -7.56 1.14 -14.56
C ARG A 291 -6.85 1.82 -13.40
N ALA A 292 -5.53 1.86 -13.49
CA ALA A 292 -4.71 2.72 -12.65
C ALA A 292 -3.74 3.47 -13.55
N ASP A 293 -3.58 4.76 -13.29
CA ASP A 293 -2.56 5.55 -13.96
C ASP A 293 -1.19 5.30 -13.31
N VAL A 294 -0.14 5.65 -14.04
CA VAL A 294 1.23 5.64 -13.52
C VAL A 294 1.31 6.50 -12.26
N PRO A 295 1.81 5.98 -11.11
CA PRO A 295 2.04 6.81 -9.93
C PRO A 295 3.08 7.89 -10.21
N ARG A 296 2.73 9.16 -9.96
CA ARG A 296 3.59 10.32 -10.18
C ARG A 296 4.12 10.80 -8.85
N THR A 297 5.44 10.86 -8.70
CA THR A 297 6.07 11.12 -7.40
C THR A 297 7.05 12.28 -7.48
N HIS A 298 6.75 13.36 -6.78
CA HIS A 298 7.64 14.50 -6.63
C HIS A 298 8.45 14.35 -5.35
N VAL A 299 9.77 14.27 -5.49
CA VAL A 299 10.70 13.98 -4.41
C VAL A 299 11.51 15.22 -4.08
N PHE A 300 11.61 15.51 -2.79
CA PHE A 300 12.34 16.64 -2.25
C PHE A 300 13.35 16.12 -1.22
N LEU A 301 14.64 16.32 -1.49
CA LEU A 301 15.74 15.86 -0.65
C LEU A 301 16.64 17.05 -0.27
N ALA A 302 17.24 17.04 0.91
CA ALA A 302 18.24 18.02 1.33
C ALA A 302 19.54 17.34 1.83
N PRO A 303 20.18 16.49 1.01
CA PRO A 303 21.32 15.70 1.45
C PRO A 303 22.55 16.56 1.72
N ASP A 304 23.48 16.04 2.53
CA ASP A 304 24.78 16.67 2.77
C ASP A 304 25.64 16.88 1.51
N ASP A 305 25.47 16.04 0.48
CA ASP A 305 26.03 16.26 -0.85
C ASP A 305 25.00 15.95 -1.94
N GLU A 306 24.82 16.91 -2.83
CA GLU A 306 23.78 16.93 -3.87
C GLU A 306 23.93 15.81 -4.91
N SER A 307 25.16 15.34 -5.16
CA SER A 307 25.40 14.22 -6.07
C SER A 307 24.80 12.90 -5.56
N PHE A 308 24.46 12.85 -4.26
CA PHE A 308 23.78 11.72 -3.65
C PHE A 308 22.28 11.67 -3.98
N ALA A 309 21.65 12.81 -4.27
CA ALA A 309 20.18 12.91 -4.38
C ALA A 309 19.61 11.98 -5.47
N ALA A 310 20.20 12.00 -6.68
CA ALA A 310 19.75 11.17 -7.79
C ALA A 310 19.97 9.67 -7.51
N HIS A 311 21.11 9.30 -6.92
CA HIS A 311 21.38 7.92 -6.53
C HIS A 311 20.44 7.43 -5.42
N ALA A 312 20.09 8.31 -4.47
CA ALA A 312 19.15 8.00 -3.42
C ALA A 312 17.75 7.75 -3.96
N LEU A 313 17.29 8.58 -4.90
CA LEU A 313 16.03 8.39 -5.62
C LEU A 313 16.00 7.02 -6.32
N ASP A 314 17.01 6.75 -7.15
CA ASP A 314 17.09 5.51 -7.96
C ASP A 314 17.07 4.26 -7.08
N MET A 315 17.94 4.22 -6.07
CA MET A 315 18.01 3.07 -5.17
C MET A 315 16.73 2.91 -4.34
N SER A 316 16.05 4.01 -4.01
CA SER A 316 14.79 3.94 -3.26
C SER A 316 13.66 3.37 -4.10
N GLU A 317 13.57 3.72 -5.38
CA GLU A 317 12.58 3.12 -6.30
C GLU A 317 12.89 1.65 -6.52
N GLN A 318 14.15 1.35 -6.87
CA GLN A 318 14.61 0.00 -7.20
C GLN A 318 14.36 -1.01 -6.08
N THR A 319 14.48 -0.56 -4.82
CA THR A 319 14.32 -1.39 -3.62
C THR A 319 12.95 -1.28 -2.98
N CYS A 320 12.08 -0.38 -3.44
CA CYS A 320 10.74 -0.24 -2.89
C CYS A 320 9.87 -1.42 -3.31
N PHE A 321 9.38 -2.18 -2.34
CA PHE A 321 8.52 -3.35 -2.59
C PHE A 321 7.24 -3.01 -3.33
N ILE A 322 6.67 -1.83 -3.08
CA ILE A 322 5.39 -1.43 -3.68
C ILE A 322 5.62 -0.88 -5.10
N HIS A 323 6.67 -0.10 -5.35
CA HIS A 323 7.04 0.26 -6.73
C HIS A 323 7.41 -0.99 -7.55
N ALA A 324 8.09 -1.96 -6.92
CA ALA A 324 8.34 -3.26 -7.54
C ALA A 324 7.05 -4.02 -7.88
N MET A 325 6.03 -3.95 -7.03
CA MET A 325 4.70 -4.46 -7.34
C MET A 325 4.08 -3.72 -8.54
N CYS A 326 4.05 -2.39 -8.52
CA CYS A 326 3.47 -1.57 -9.59
C CYS A 326 4.10 -1.88 -10.96
N ARG A 327 5.43 -2.00 -11.03
CA ARG A 327 6.12 -2.26 -12.32
C ARG A 327 6.09 -3.73 -12.77
N THR A 328 5.39 -4.60 -12.05
CA THR A 328 5.31 -6.05 -12.36
C THR A 328 3.85 -6.42 -12.62
N GLU A 329 3.56 -6.99 -13.79
CA GLU A 329 2.25 -7.57 -14.04
C GLU A 329 2.05 -8.83 -13.17
N LEU A 330 1.15 -8.76 -12.20
CA LEU A 330 0.84 -9.86 -11.28
C LEU A 330 -0.58 -10.36 -11.49
N ARG A 331 -0.76 -11.68 -11.44
CA ARG A 331 -2.08 -12.34 -11.55
C ARG A 331 -2.53 -12.90 -10.22
N PRO A 332 -3.50 -12.28 -9.53
CA PRO A 332 -3.99 -12.76 -8.24
C PRO A 332 -4.45 -14.21 -8.30
N ARG A 333 -4.20 -14.97 -7.24
CA ARG A 333 -4.70 -16.34 -7.07
C ARG A 333 -5.90 -16.30 -6.14
N VAL A 334 -7.08 -16.68 -6.65
CA VAL A 334 -8.33 -16.59 -5.90
C VAL A 334 -8.82 -17.98 -5.52
N LYS A 335 -9.26 -18.14 -4.27
CA LYS A 335 -9.92 -19.33 -3.76
C LYS A 335 -11.15 -18.93 -2.93
N THR A 336 -12.23 -19.68 -3.07
CA THR A 336 -13.41 -19.59 -2.21
C THR A 336 -13.44 -20.74 -1.22
N LEU A 337 -13.90 -20.47 -0.01
CA LEU A 337 -14.10 -21.45 1.04
C LEU A 337 -15.46 -21.23 1.71
N ALA A 338 -16.12 -22.32 2.11
CA ALA A 338 -17.31 -22.21 2.96
C ALA A 338 -16.91 -21.66 4.34
N MET A 339 -17.69 -20.74 4.87
CA MET A 339 -17.62 -20.37 6.29
C MET A 339 -17.95 -21.63 7.10
N ARG A 340 -17.07 -21.97 8.03
CA ARG A 340 -17.36 -22.99 9.04
C ARG A 340 -17.77 -22.25 10.31
N ASP A 341 -18.88 -22.68 10.90
CA ASP A 341 -19.36 -22.21 12.20
C ASP A 341 -18.30 -22.38 13.30
#